data_AF-A0A077B7P8-F1
#
_entry.id   AF-A0A077B7P8-F1
#
_cell.length_a   1.000
_cell.length_b   1.000
_cell.length_c   1.000
_cell.angle_alpha   90.00
_cell.angle_beta   90.00
_cell.angle_gamma   90.00
#
_symmetry.space_group_name_H-M   'P 1'
#
loop_
_entity.id
_entity.type
_entity.pdbx_description
1 polymer ?
#
loop_
_entity_poly.entity_id
_entity_poly.type
_entity_poly.pdbx_seq_one_letter_code
_entity_poly.pdbx_strand_id
1 'polypeptide(L)'
;YALFDKYFKKVGNCTSTSCPAGTGKDASHYLLSWYYAWGGATDTSAGWSWRIGSSHAHGGYQNPLAAYALANHASLKPKSATGAEDWAKSFQRQLEFYRWLQSDEGGIAGGATNSWAGRYTTPPSGTPTFYGMWYDEKPVCPDP
;
A
#
# COMPACT_ATOMS: atom_id res chain seq x y z
N TYR A 1 4.74 7.98 1.02
CA TYR A 1 5.04 7.22 -0.21
C TYR A 1 4.61 5.77 -0.12
N ALA A 2 5.00 5.02 0.93
CA ALA A 2 4.59 3.62 1.11
C ALA A 2 3.07 3.36 1.06
N LEU A 3 2.24 4.38 1.34
CA LEU A 3 0.77 4.26 1.37
C LEU A 3 0.12 4.18 -0.01
N PHE A 4 0.88 4.34 -1.10
CA PHE A 4 0.37 4.44 -2.46
C PHE A 4 0.75 3.24 -3.31
N ASP A 5 -0.15 2.92 -4.25
CA ASP A 5 0.11 2.00 -5.35
C ASP A 5 1.42 2.32 -6.09
N LYS A 6 2.10 1.29 -6.63
CA LYS A 6 3.41 1.42 -7.28
C LYS A 6 3.45 2.52 -8.33
N TYR A 7 2.44 2.58 -9.19
CA TYR A 7 2.37 3.55 -10.28
C TYR A 7 1.20 4.52 -10.11
N PHE A 8 0.79 4.76 -8.86
CA PHE A 8 -0.32 5.64 -8.52
C PHE A 8 -1.61 5.28 -9.28
N LYS A 9 -1.84 3.99 -9.55
CA LYS A 9 -3.13 3.51 -10.04
C LYS A 9 -4.16 3.62 -8.93
N LYS A 10 -5.41 3.91 -9.32
CA LYS A 10 -6.53 3.91 -8.38
C LYS A 10 -6.60 2.56 -7.67
N VAL A 11 -6.76 2.60 -6.36
CA VAL A 11 -6.90 1.40 -5.54
C VAL A 11 -8.31 0.84 -5.71
N GLY A 12 -8.38 -0.48 -5.91
CA GLY A 12 -9.62 -1.24 -5.98
C GLY A 12 -9.94 -1.73 -7.38
N ASN A 13 -9.95 -3.06 -7.56
CA ASN A 13 -10.33 -3.75 -8.78
C ASN A 13 -9.49 -3.35 -10.02
N CYS A 14 -8.22 -2.97 -9.86
CA CYS A 14 -7.32 -2.74 -10.99
C CYS A 14 -6.84 -4.07 -11.59
N THR A 15 -7.45 -4.49 -12.70
CA THR A 15 -7.18 -5.76 -13.42
C THR A 15 -6.66 -5.56 -14.84
N SER A 16 -6.16 -4.36 -15.16
CA SER A 16 -5.44 -4.08 -16.39
C SER A 16 -4.42 -2.96 -16.19
N THR A 17 -3.34 -2.94 -16.96
CA THR A 17 -2.40 -1.80 -17.03
C THR A 17 -3.10 -0.51 -17.47
N SER A 18 -4.24 -0.62 -18.14
CA SER A 18 -5.10 0.51 -18.55
C SER A 18 -6.06 0.97 -17.45
N CYS A 19 -6.04 0.38 -16.25
CA CYS A 19 -6.87 0.87 -15.15
C CYS A 19 -6.54 2.34 -14.85
N PRO A 20 -7.52 3.14 -14.39
CA PRO A 20 -7.33 4.57 -14.23
C PRO A 20 -6.15 4.90 -13.30
N ALA A 21 -5.41 5.96 -13.66
CA ALA A 21 -4.55 6.62 -12.70
C ALA A 21 -5.42 7.22 -11.58
N GLY A 22 -4.89 7.23 -10.36
CA GLY A 22 -5.57 7.88 -9.25
C GLY A 22 -5.53 9.40 -9.36
N THR A 23 -6.52 10.05 -8.75
CA THR A 23 -6.60 11.49 -8.57
C THR A 23 -6.76 11.81 -7.08
N GLY A 24 -6.04 12.82 -6.60
CA GLY A 24 -5.96 13.10 -5.16
C GLY A 24 -5.32 11.94 -4.39
N LYS A 25 -6.10 11.24 -3.55
CA LYS A 25 -5.61 10.16 -2.68
C LYS A 25 -6.27 8.80 -2.93
N ASP A 26 -6.99 8.63 -4.03
CA ASP A 26 -7.62 7.34 -4.36
C ASP A 26 -6.63 6.27 -4.87
N ALA A 27 -5.38 6.65 -5.14
CA ALA A 27 -4.25 5.73 -5.30
C ALA A 27 -3.60 5.29 -3.97
N SER A 28 -4.05 5.83 -2.84
CA SER A 28 -3.57 5.44 -1.51
C SER A 28 -4.38 4.26 -0.97
N HIS A 29 -3.72 3.14 -0.73
CA HIS A 29 -4.31 2.01 -0.01
C HIS A 29 -4.20 2.16 1.51
N TYR A 30 -3.46 3.17 2.00
CA TYR A 30 -3.27 3.49 3.42
C TYR A 30 -2.64 2.36 4.27
N LEU A 31 -1.93 1.44 3.61
CA LEU A 31 -1.13 0.39 4.25
C LEU A 31 0.36 0.67 4.03
N LEU A 32 1.22 0.17 4.91
CA LEU A 32 2.66 0.15 4.67
C LEU A 32 2.96 -0.96 3.64
N SER A 33 3.16 -0.56 2.38
CA SER A 33 3.58 -1.47 1.33
C SER A 33 5.05 -1.88 1.48
N TRP A 34 5.47 -2.90 0.71
CA TRP A 34 6.81 -3.48 0.78
C TRP A 34 7.95 -2.46 0.65
N TYR A 35 7.75 -1.42 -0.16
CA TYR A 35 8.72 -0.34 -0.35
C TYR A 35 8.06 0.89 -0.97
N TYR A 36 8.83 1.97 -0.97
CA TYR A 36 8.73 3.01 -1.98
C TYR A 36 10.15 3.27 -2.50
N ALA A 37 10.27 3.77 -3.72
CA ALA A 37 11.57 4.08 -4.31
C ALA A 37 11.52 5.40 -5.07
N TRP A 38 12.70 5.98 -5.29
CA TRP A 38 12.88 7.20 -6.04
C TRP A 38 14.21 7.15 -6.79
N GLY A 39 14.32 7.95 -7.84
CA GLY A 39 15.54 8.05 -8.62
C GLY A 39 15.54 9.30 -9.49
N GLY A 40 16.68 9.56 -10.12
CA GLY A 40 16.85 10.71 -11.01
C GLY A 40 18.16 10.63 -11.78
N ALA A 41 18.26 11.45 -12.82
CA ALA A 41 19.47 11.58 -13.59
C ALA A 41 20.62 12.11 -12.74
N THR A 42 21.82 11.57 -12.93
CA THR A 42 23.06 12.14 -12.41
C THR A 42 23.61 13.24 -13.34
N ASP A 43 23.24 13.19 -14.61
CA ASP A 43 23.56 14.21 -15.61
C ASP A 43 22.54 15.36 -15.53
N THR A 44 23.05 16.57 -15.26
CA THR A 44 22.26 17.80 -15.17
C THR A 44 21.55 18.18 -16.46
N SER A 45 21.97 17.65 -17.61
CA SER A 45 21.35 17.91 -18.92
C SER A 45 20.13 17.03 -19.22
N ALA A 46 19.92 15.92 -18.48
CA ALA A 46 18.84 14.97 -18.76
C ALA A 46 17.49 15.36 -18.14
N GLY A 47 17.49 16.09 -17.02
CA GLY A 47 16.31 16.75 -16.46
C GLY A 47 15.17 15.85 -15.95
N TRP A 48 15.42 14.58 -15.60
CA TRP A 48 14.37 13.66 -15.15
C TRP A 48 14.57 13.12 -13.72
N SER A 49 13.45 12.82 -13.06
CA SER A 49 13.37 12.09 -11.79
C SER A 49 12.07 11.29 -11.72
N TRP A 50 12.01 10.31 -10.82
CA TRP A 50 10.84 9.46 -10.64
C TRP A 50 10.65 9.06 -9.17
N ARG A 51 9.41 8.68 -8.84
CA ARG A 51 9.00 8.12 -7.55
C ARG A 51 8.01 6.98 -7.80
N ILE A 52 8.06 5.94 -7.00
CA ILE A 52 7.08 4.85 -6.98
C ILE A 52 6.72 4.50 -5.53
N GLY A 53 5.48 4.07 -5.32
CA GLY A 53 5.08 3.34 -4.11
C GLY A 53 5.35 1.84 -4.28
N SER A 54 4.49 1.01 -3.70
CA SER A 54 4.40 -0.42 -4.01
C SER A 54 2.96 -0.88 -3.87
N SER A 55 2.50 -1.68 -4.82
CA SER A 55 1.13 -2.19 -4.84
C SER A 55 0.91 -3.35 -3.87
N HIS A 56 1.98 -3.90 -3.28
CA HIS A 56 1.95 -5.08 -2.40
C HIS A 56 2.14 -4.67 -0.94
N ALA A 57 1.19 -5.04 -0.07
CA ALA A 57 1.25 -4.82 1.36
C ALA A 57 1.26 -6.17 2.11
N HIS A 58 2.23 -6.33 3.02
CA HIS A 58 2.41 -7.52 3.84
C HIS A 58 1.99 -7.23 5.28
N GLY A 59 1.23 -8.11 5.93
CA GLY A 59 0.75 -7.94 7.31
C GLY A 59 1.88 -7.70 8.31
N GLY A 60 3.00 -8.40 8.15
CA GLY A 60 4.21 -8.22 8.96
C GLY A 60 4.91 -6.85 8.88
N TYR A 61 4.59 -6.00 7.89
CA TYR A 61 5.20 -4.66 7.75
C TYR A 61 4.35 -3.57 8.40
N GLN A 62 3.10 -3.86 8.76
CA GLN A 62 2.23 -2.85 9.36
C GLN A 62 2.76 -2.47 10.75
N ASN A 63 2.53 -1.22 11.15
CA ASN A 63 2.95 -0.69 12.44
C ASN A 63 1.89 0.29 12.97
N PRO A 64 0.80 -0.22 13.60
CA PRO A 64 -0.27 0.61 14.12
C PRO A 64 0.20 1.57 15.21
N LEU A 65 1.25 1.22 15.96
CA LEU A 65 1.84 2.11 16.98
C LEU A 65 2.43 3.36 16.34
N ALA A 66 3.24 3.21 15.29
CA ALA A 66 3.80 4.34 14.56
C ALA A 66 2.69 5.18 13.90
N ALA A 67 1.69 4.53 13.29
CA ALA A 67 0.57 5.24 12.68
C ALA A 67 -0.22 6.05 13.72
N TYR A 68 -0.50 5.47 14.90
CA TYR A 68 -1.15 6.18 16.00
C TYR A 68 -0.32 7.37 16.48
N ALA A 69 0.99 7.18 16.66
CA ALA A 69 1.92 8.22 17.08
C ALA A 69 1.91 9.42 16.12
N LEU A 70 2.05 9.16 14.83
CA LEU A 70 2.09 10.18 13.78
C LEU A 70 0.73 10.86 13.56
N ALA A 71 -0.37 10.18 13.90
CA ALA A 71 -1.72 10.74 13.83
C ALA A 71 -2.09 11.61 15.03
N ASN A 72 -1.61 11.28 16.24
CA ASN A 72 -2.17 11.80 17.49
C ASN A 72 -1.18 12.55 18.39
N HIS A 73 0.08 12.09 18.49
CA HIS A 73 1.03 12.66 19.43
C HIS A 73 1.64 13.96 18.89
N ALA A 74 1.42 15.07 19.61
CA ALA A 74 1.79 16.42 19.17
C ALA A 74 3.24 16.55 18.69
N SER A 75 4.20 15.94 19.41
CA SER A 75 5.62 16.00 19.07
C SER A 75 6.00 15.19 17.83
N LEU A 76 5.17 14.22 17.42
CA LEU A 76 5.43 13.33 16.27
C LEU A 76 4.52 13.62 15.08
N LYS A 77 3.46 14.42 15.24
CA LYS A 77 2.56 14.82 14.16
C LYS A 77 3.35 15.50 13.02
N PRO A 78 3.23 15.01 11.77
CA PRO A 78 3.83 15.66 10.62
C PRO A 78 3.32 17.10 10.47
N LYS A 79 4.22 18.01 10.07
CA LYS A 79 3.89 19.42 9.80
C LYS A 79 3.14 19.64 8.49
N SER A 80 3.08 18.65 7.61
CA SER A 80 2.38 18.75 6.32
C SER A 80 0.87 18.85 6.53
N ALA A 81 0.19 19.59 5.65
CA ALA A 81 -1.23 19.92 5.79
C ALA A 81 -2.16 18.72 6.00
N THR A 82 -1.80 17.53 5.48
CA THR A 82 -2.64 16.33 5.57
C THR A 82 -1.92 15.10 6.14
N GLY A 83 -0.67 15.25 6.61
CA GLY A 83 0.14 14.11 7.04
C GLY A 83 -0.46 13.37 8.24
N ALA A 84 -0.92 14.09 9.26
CA ALA A 84 -1.57 13.48 10.42
C ALA A 84 -2.90 12.79 10.06
N GLU A 85 -3.68 13.36 9.13
CA GLU A 85 -4.93 12.76 8.66
C GLU A 85 -4.66 11.44 7.90
N ASP A 86 -3.63 11.41 7.06
CA ASP A 86 -3.24 10.19 6.33
C ASP A 86 -2.81 9.07 7.27
N TRP A 87 -2.06 9.42 8.33
CA TRP A 87 -1.68 8.44 9.35
C TRP A 87 -2.86 7.99 10.20
N ALA A 88 -3.85 8.86 10.47
CA ALA A 88 -5.07 8.46 11.16
C ALA A 88 -5.88 7.43 10.34
N LYS A 89 -6.02 7.67 9.03
CA LYS A 89 -6.63 6.70 8.11
C LYS A 89 -5.80 5.41 8.01
N SER A 90 -4.48 5.52 7.96
CA SER A 90 -3.59 4.37 7.92
C SER A 90 -3.67 3.53 9.20
N PHE A 91 -3.76 4.16 10.37
CA PHE A 91 -3.94 3.46 11.64
C PHE A 91 -5.19 2.58 11.62
N GLN A 92 -6.35 3.15 11.25
CA GLN A 92 -7.59 2.38 11.13
C GLN A 92 -7.46 1.26 10.10
N ARG A 93 -6.92 1.57 8.92
CA ARG A 93 -6.76 0.61 7.83
C ARG A 93 -5.86 -0.57 8.21
N GLN A 94 -4.79 -0.33 8.95
CA GLN A 94 -3.88 -1.39 9.41
C GLN A 94 -4.56 -2.32 10.41
N LEU A 95 -5.40 -1.80 11.31
CA LEU A 95 -6.17 -2.64 12.24
C LEU A 95 -7.22 -3.49 11.52
N GLU A 96 -7.94 -2.90 10.56
CA GLU A 96 -8.86 -3.64 9.69
C GLU A 96 -8.13 -4.75 8.94
N PHE A 97 -6.92 -4.47 8.43
CA PHE A 97 -6.11 -5.42 7.69
C PHE A 97 -5.65 -6.60 8.55
N TYR A 98 -5.18 -6.34 9.78
CA TYR A 98 -4.86 -7.43 10.71
C TYR A 98 -6.05 -8.31 11.03
N ARG A 99 -7.23 -7.70 11.25
CA ARG A 99 -8.46 -8.46 11.53
C ARG A 99 -8.91 -9.28 10.33
N TRP A 100 -8.76 -8.75 9.12
CA TRP A 100 -9.10 -9.44 7.88
C TRP A 100 -8.13 -10.61 7.57
N LEU A 101 -6.85 -10.46 7.90
CA LEU A 101 -5.83 -11.49 7.68
C LEU A 101 -5.77 -12.56 8.78
N GLN A 102 -6.54 -12.43 9.86
CA GLN A 102 -6.49 -13.38 10.97
C GLN A 102 -7.18 -14.69 10.58
N SER A 103 -6.41 -15.78 10.60
CA SER A 103 -6.90 -17.16 10.46
C SER A 103 -7.77 -17.59 11.64
N ASP A 104 -8.49 -18.70 11.47
CA ASP A 104 -9.36 -19.27 12.52
C ASP A 104 -8.54 -19.72 13.75
N GLU A 105 -7.29 -20.12 13.57
CA GLU A 105 -6.35 -20.46 14.64
C GLU A 105 -5.68 -19.22 15.29
N GLY A 106 -5.89 -18.03 14.70
CA GLY A 106 -5.45 -16.75 15.25
C GLY A 106 -4.15 -16.19 14.66
N GLY A 107 -3.45 -16.93 13.80
CA GLY A 107 -2.28 -16.45 13.06
C GLY A 107 -2.65 -15.42 11.99
N ILE A 108 -1.72 -14.52 11.63
CA ILE A 108 -1.93 -13.47 10.62
C ILE A 108 -1.35 -13.95 9.28
N ALA A 109 -2.20 -14.01 8.25
CA ALA A 109 -1.83 -14.39 6.89
C ALA A 109 -0.98 -13.31 6.17
N GLY A 110 -0.59 -13.58 4.93
CA GLY A 110 0.35 -12.79 4.14
C GLY A 110 -0.05 -11.32 3.95
N GLY A 111 -1.00 -11.05 3.07
CA GLY A 111 -1.38 -9.67 2.77
C GLY A 111 -2.29 -9.49 1.57
N ALA A 112 -2.10 -8.39 0.84
CA ALA A 112 -2.89 -8.06 -0.34
C ALA A 112 -2.12 -7.21 -1.35
N THR A 113 -2.57 -7.23 -2.61
CA THR A 113 -2.01 -6.45 -3.71
C THR A 113 -3.06 -5.72 -4.54
N ASN A 114 -2.75 -4.49 -4.96
CA ASN A 114 -3.50 -3.77 -6.00
C ASN A 114 -3.03 -4.13 -7.43
N SER A 115 -1.92 -4.86 -7.56
CA SER A 115 -1.32 -5.27 -8.83
C SER A 115 -1.06 -6.77 -8.82
N TRP A 116 -2.04 -7.56 -9.26
CA TRP A 116 -1.87 -9.01 -9.33
C TRP A 116 -0.66 -9.36 -10.20
N ALA A 117 0.18 -10.28 -9.71
CA ALA A 117 1.46 -10.67 -10.32
C ALA A 117 2.40 -9.49 -10.68
N GLY A 118 2.20 -8.31 -10.06
CA GLY A 118 2.95 -7.10 -10.34
C GLY A 118 2.70 -6.50 -11.74
N ARG A 119 1.61 -6.91 -12.40
CA ARG A 119 1.27 -6.52 -13.78
C ARG A 119 -0.16 -6.04 -13.95
N TYR A 120 -0.87 -5.80 -12.85
CA TYR A 120 -2.30 -5.46 -12.83
C TYR A 120 -3.13 -6.48 -13.63
N THR A 121 -2.85 -7.77 -13.51
CA THR A 121 -3.63 -8.80 -14.22
C THR A 121 -4.88 -9.20 -13.45
N THR A 122 -5.77 -9.96 -14.08
CA THR A 122 -6.93 -10.54 -13.39
C THR A 122 -6.48 -11.63 -12.39
N PRO A 123 -6.88 -11.56 -11.11
CA PRO A 123 -6.66 -12.63 -10.14
C PRO A 123 -7.56 -13.85 -10.43
N PRO A 124 -7.32 -15.01 -9.81
CA PRO A 124 -8.26 -16.13 -9.84
C PRO A 124 -9.68 -15.73 -9.42
N SER A 125 -10.70 -16.35 -10.03
CA SER A 125 -12.09 -16.12 -9.64
C SER A 125 -12.30 -16.45 -8.16
N GLY A 126 -13.06 -15.61 -7.46
CA GLY A 126 -13.33 -15.79 -6.02
C GLY A 126 -12.19 -15.35 -5.09
N THR A 127 -11.10 -14.76 -5.62
CA THR A 127 -10.03 -14.22 -4.77
C THR A 127 -10.60 -13.19 -3.78
N PRO A 128 -10.42 -13.37 -2.45
CA PRO A 128 -10.92 -12.43 -1.46
C PRO A 128 -10.33 -11.03 -1.62
N THR A 129 -11.09 -10.00 -1.22
CA THR A 129 -10.63 -8.61 -1.31
C THR A 129 -10.55 -7.91 0.03
N PHE A 130 -9.66 -6.94 0.08
CA PHE A 130 -9.58 -5.92 1.12
C PHE A 130 -9.55 -4.54 0.43
N TYR A 131 -10.64 -3.78 0.54
CA TYR A 131 -10.79 -2.49 -0.18
C TYR A 131 -10.54 -2.60 -1.70
N GLY A 132 -10.88 -3.75 -2.30
CA GLY A 132 -10.67 -4.06 -3.72
C GLY A 132 -9.23 -4.41 -4.10
N MET A 133 -8.31 -4.50 -3.15
CA MET A 133 -7.03 -5.20 -3.31
C MET A 133 -7.23 -6.69 -3.14
N TRP A 134 -6.47 -7.52 -3.84
CA TRP A 134 -6.60 -8.98 -3.85
C TRP A 134 -5.73 -9.63 -2.78
N TYR A 135 -6.27 -10.60 -2.05
CA TYR A 135 -5.52 -11.42 -1.10
C TYR A 135 -4.31 -12.10 -1.74
N ASP A 136 -3.17 -12.00 -1.08
CA ASP A 136 -1.90 -12.62 -1.49
C ASP A 136 -1.29 -13.32 -0.28
N GLU A 137 -1.19 -14.65 -0.35
CA GLU A 137 -0.63 -15.48 0.72
C GLU A 137 0.87 -15.20 0.92
N LYS A 138 1.59 -14.87 -0.15
CA LYS A 138 3.05 -14.66 -0.14
C LYS A 138 3.41 -13.34 -0.83
N PRO A 139 3.07 -12.18 -0.22
CA PRO A 139 3.33 -10.91 -0.85
C PRO A 139 4.82 -10.75 -1.21
N VAL A 140 5.07 -10.42 -2.46
CA VAL A 140 6.39 -10.09 -3.05
C VAL A 140 7.34 -11.27 -3.28
N CYS A 141 7.63 -12.08 -2.27
CA CYS A 141 8.67 -13.12 -2.36
C CYS A 141 8.06 -14.54 -2.19
N PRO A 142 7.81 -15.27 -3.28
CA PRO A 142 7.26 -16.62 -3.20
C PRO A 142 8.31 -17.72 -2.91
N ASP A 143 9.60 -17.38 -3.00
CA ASP A 143 10.75 -18.28 -2.79
C ASP A 143 11.53 -17.82 -1.54
N PRO A 144 11.46 -18.56 -0.41
CA PRO A 144 11.99 -18.13 0.89
C PRO A 144 13.52 -18.19 1.02
#